data_AF-A0A7S0D040-F1
#
_entry.id   AF-A0A7S0D040-F1
#
_cell.length_a   1.000
_cell.length_b   1.000
_cell.length_c   1.000
_cell.angle_alpha   90.00
_cell.angle_beta   90.00
_cell.angle_gamma   90.00
#
_symmetry.space_group_name_H-M   'P 1'
#
loop_
_entity.id
_entity.type
_entity.pdbx_description
1 polymer ?
#
loop_
_entity_poly.entity_id
_entity_poly.type
_entity_poly.pdbx_seq_one_letter_code
_entity_poly.pdbx_strand_id
1 'polypeptide(L)'
;SEAIKARRLHQRLLDLGGISFHPRGLGDDQADLGYDEALDPWLRGLWKSLEKLIPSGRRPLFQYILPPTYSVRVVEEGKGSHKVQGGLCRNLSGEEVRGYGYQKMLLGRVVTNKRLTHRSNTQDVRHVEFDFSHYAKGSRKEEKGEKLIDFNPGDVLDVYPQNHKSECEKALAQLGLHPNDDIEIKLNPKAPKFLTANQPILPERVRALDLLRLYLDIFGTPRRYFFEVLANHATDPLHKAKLEEFTSPEGQLELYRYNNREKRTYLEVLTDFASAKLSLSQLVSLIPRIQPRQFSIASS
;
A
#
# COMPACT_ATOMS: atom_id res chain seq x y z
N SER A 1 -2.25 -20.67 -6.36
CA SER A 1 -3.13 -19.49 -6.22
C SER A 1 -3.65 -19.40 -4.79
N GLU A 2 -4.02 -18.20 -4.34
CA GLU A 2 -4.61 -17.95 -3.01
C GLU A 2 -5.91 -18.75 -2.79
N ALA A 3 -6.72 -18.96 -3.84
CA ALA A 3 -7.92 -19.78 -3.78
C ALA A 3 -7.65 -21.24 -3.36
N ILE A 4 -6.51 -21.82 -3.77
CA ILE A 4 -6.11 -23.18 -3.35
C ILE A 4 -5.77 -23.19 -1.86
N LYS A 5 -5.10 -22.15 -1.35
CA LYS A 5 -4.77 -22.02 0.08
C LYS A 5 -6.05 -21.91 0.92
N ALA A 6 -7.00 -21.08 0.50
CA ALA A 6 -8.30 -20.92 1.18
C ALA A 6 -9.11 -22.22 1.21
N ARG A 7 -9.13 -22.98 0.09
CA ARG A 7 -9.79 -24.29 0.03
C ARG A 7 -9.17 -25.30 1.00
N ARG A 8 -7.83 -25.38 1.03
CA ARG A 8 -7.09 -26.27 1.93
C ARG A 8 -7.30 -25.90 3.40
N LEU A 9 -7.28 -24.60 3.73
CA LEU A 9 -7.55 -24.14 5.10
C LEU A 9 -8.96 -24.52 5.55
N HIS A 10 -9.97 -24.27 4.73
CA HIS A 10 -11.35 -24.62 5.05
C HIS A 10 -11.51 -26.13 5.27
N GLN A 11 -10.96 -26.95 4.36
CA GLN A 11 -11.00 -28.40 4.54
C GLN A 11 -10.30 -28.83 5.82
N ARG A 12 -9.12 -28.26 6.11
CA ARG A 12 -8.37 -28.57 7.32
C ARG A 12 -9.13 -28.22 8.60
N LEU A 13 -9.89 -27.12 8.61
CA LEU A 13 -10.74 -26.76 9.74
C LEU A 13 -11.86 -27.79 9.95
N LEU A 14 -12.49 -28.28 8.87
CA LEU A 14 -13.50 -29.34 8.95
C LEU A 14 -12.90 -30.65 9.46
N ASP A 15 -11.73 -31.06 8.94
CA ASP A 15 -11.04 -32.29 9.35
C ASP A 15 -10.65 -32.26 10.83
N LEU A 16 -10.40 -31.07 11.39
CA LEU A 16 -10.11 -30.85 12.80
C LEU A 16 -11.37 -30.74 13.68
N GLY A 17 -12.56 -31.00 13.13
CA GLY A 17 -13.83 -30.96 13.84
C GLY A 17 -14.49 -29.57 13.90
N GLY A 18 -13.99 -28.60 13.14
CA GLY A 18 -14.63 -27.29 12.99
C GLY A 18 -15.98 -27.40 12.30
N ILE A 19 -16.96 -26.61 12.76
CA ILE A 19 -18.31 -26.57 12.20
C ILE A 19 -18.46 -25.32 11.35
N SER A 20 -18.73 -25.50 10.05
CA SER A 20 -18.98 -24.39 9.14
C SER A 20 -20.37 -23.79 9.37
N PHE A 21 -20.45 -22.53 9.76
CA PHE A 21 -21.72 -21.82 9.98
C PHE A 21 -22.18 -20.95 8.80
N HIS A 22 -21.31 -20.75 7.81
CA HIS A 22 -21.60 -20.00 6.59
C HIS A 22 -20.78 -20.57 5.42
N PRO A 23 -21.31 -20.61 4.18
CA PRO A 23 -20.55 -21.05 3.01
C PRO A 23 -19.26 -20.26 2.80
N ARG A 24 -18.24 -20.92 2.24
CA ARG A 24 -16.97 -20.29 1.89
C ARG A 24 -17.15 -19.30 0.74
N GLY A 25 -16.60 -18.09 0.89
CA GLY A 25 -16.51 -17.09 -0.18
C GLY A 25 -15.36 -17.40 -1.13
N LEU A 26 -15.60 -17.26 -2.43
CA LEU A 26 -14.59 -17.39 -3.49
C LEU A 26 -14.60 -16.09 -4.30
N GLY A 27 -13.74 -15.15 -3.91
CA GLY A 27 -13.51 -13.94 -4.70
C GLY A 27 -12.68 -14.25 -5.94
N ASP A 28 -13.00 -13.56 -7.04
CA ASP A 28 -12.26 -13.64 -8.30
C ASP A 28 -11.77 -12.24 -8.70
N ASP A 29 -10.46 -12.04 -8.71
CA ASP A 29 -9.85 -10.78 -9.14
C ASP A 29 -9.97 -10.54 -10.65
N GLN A 30 -10.33 -11.56 -11.44
CA GLN A 30 -10.52 -11.46 -12.89
C GLN A 30 -11.94 -11.09 -13.32
N ALA A 31 -12.90 -11.05 -12.39
CA ALA A 31 -14.26 -10.63 -12.67
C ALA A 31 -14.31 -9.13 -13.05
N ASP A 32 -15.36 -8.70 -13.76
CA ASP A 32 -15.47 -7.32 -14.27
C ASP A 32 -15.44 -6.28 -13.14
N LEU A 33 -16.02 -6.63 -11.98
CA LEU A 33 -16.02 -5.81 -10.76
C LEU A 33 -15.00 -6.30 -9.72
N GLY A 34 -14.09 -7.19 -10.13
CA GLY A 34 -13.10 -7.83 -9.26
C GLY A 34 -13.75 -8.65 -8.14
N TYR A 35 -13.02 -8.82 -7.02
CA TYR A 35 -13.51 -9.63 -5.91
C TYR A 35 -14.77 -9.08 -5.24
N ASP A 36 -15.09 -7.79 -5.42
CA ASP A 36 -16.25 -7.13 -4.82
C ASP A 36 -17.58 -7.72 -5.34
N GLU A 37 -17.59 -8.28 -6.55
CA GLU A 37 -18.75 -8.95 -7.16
C GLU A 37 -19.22 -10.14 -6.32
N ALA A 38 -18.28 -10.97 -5.86
CA ALA A 38 -18.57 -12.12 -5.00
C ALA A 38 -18.63 -11.73 -3.52
N LEU A 39 -17.90 -10.69 -3.11
CA LEU A 39 -17.81 -10.26 -1.71
C LEU A 39 -19.13 -9.71 -1.19
N ASP A 40 -19.83 -8.84 -1.92
CA ASP A 40 -21.06 -8.19 -1.44
C ASP A 40 -22.20 -9.20 -1.15
N PRO A 41 -22.54 -10.14 -2.06
CA PRO A 41 -23.50 -11.21 -1.77
C PRO A 41 -23.05 -12.10 -0.62
N TRP A 42 -21.76 -12.41 -0.55
CA TRP A 42 -21.20 -13.25 0.50
C TRP A 42 -21.28 -12.57 1.87
N LEU A 43 -20.93 -11.28 2.00
CA LEU A 43 -21.06 -10.51 3.23
C LEU A 43 -22.52 -10.45 3.70
N ARG A 44 -23.48 -10.21 2.80
CA ARG A 44 -24.91 -10.24 3.15
C ARG A 44 -25.32 -11.60 3.72
N GLY A 45 -24.85 -12.70 3.13
CA GLY A 45 -25.10 -14.04 3.64
C GLY A 45 -24.42 -14.29 5.00
N LEU A 46 -23.18 -13.84 5.14
CA LEU A 46 -22.39 -14.00 6.35
C LEU A 46 -23.07 -13.31 7.54
N TRP A 47 -23.53 -12.08 7.35
CA TRP A 47 -24.23 -11.34 8.41
C TRP A 47 -25.52 -12.05 8.85
N LYS A 48 -26.32 -12.55 7.91
CA LYS A 48 -27.51 -13.36 8.24
C LYS A 48 -27.17 -14.64 9.01
N SER A 49 -26.04 -15.27 8.70
CA SER A 49 -25.55 -16.43 9.45
C SER A 49 -25.07 -16.04 10.85
N LEU A 50 -24.36 -14.91 10.99
CA LEU A 50 -23.85 -14.41 12.27
C LEU A 50 -24.96 -13.96 13.21
N GLU A 51 -26.02 -13.32 12.70
CA GLU A 51 -27.19 -12.93 13.51
C GLU A 51 -27.85 -14.10 14.23
N LYS A 52 -27.79 -15.31 13.66
CA LYS A 52 -28.30 -16.53 14.30
C LYS A 52 -27.41 -17.03 15.45
N LEU A 53 -26.14 -16.65 15.46
CA LEU A 53 -25.13 -17.10 16.42
C LEU A 53 -24.82 -16.08 17.51
N ILE A 54 -25.00 -14.79 17.21
CA ILE A 54 -24.73 -13.71 18.16
C ILE A 54 -25.92 -13.58 19.12
N PRO A 55 -25.70 -13.60 20.45
CA PRO A 55 -26.76 -13.45 21.44
C PRO A 55 -27.57 -12.16 21.26
N SER A 56 -28.88 -12.25 21.53
CA SER A 56 -29.84 -11.15 21.46
C SER A 56 -29.31 -9.89 22.15
N GLY A 57 -29.29 -8.76 21.44
CA GLY A 57 -28.91 -7.44 21.99
C GLY A 57 -27.58 -6.87 21.49
N ARG A 58 -26.76 -7.64 20.74
CA ARG A 58 -25.60 -7.09 20.02
C ARG A 58 -25.95 -6.83 18.56
N ARG A 59 -25.81 -5.59 18.10
CA ARG A 59 -25.99 -5.22 16.69
C ARG A 59 -24.62 -5.10 16.01
N PRO A 60 -24.45 -5.62 14.78
CA PRO A 60 -23.25 -5.35 14.00
C PRO A 60 -23.10 -3.84 13.77
N LEU A 61 -21.88 -3.33 13.88
CA LEU A 61 -21.55 -1.93 13.58
C LEU A 61 -21.51 -1.75 12.05
N PHE A 62 -22.67 -1.59 11.43
CA PHE A 62 -22.79 -1.54 9.96
C PHE A 62 -22.26 -0.24 9.31
N GLN A 63 -21.85 0.77 10.08
CA GLN A 63 -21.48 2.10 9.55
C GLN A 63 -20.32 2.75 10.32
N TYR A 64 -19.42 1.96 10.90
CA TYR A 64 -18.30 2.53 11.65
C TYR A 64 -17.11 2.75 10.72
N ILE A 65 -16.95 3.98 10.25
CA ILE A 65 -15.67 4.41 9.65
C ILE A 65 -14.59 4.20 10.70
N LEU A 66 -13.62 3.36 10.37
CA LEU A 66 -12.55 3.01 11.29
C LEU A 66 -11.72 4.27 11.56
N PRO A 67 -11.32 4.52 12.82
CA PRO A 67 -10.38 5.59 13.09
C PRO A 67 -9.08 5.35 12.31
N PRO A 68 -8.39 6.42 11.90
CA PRO A 68 -7.15 6.30 11.15
C PRO A 68 -6.15 5.40 11.88
N THR A 69 -5.48 4.52 11.16
CA THR A 69 -4.43 3.64 11.69
C THR A 69 -3.28 4.43 12.30
N TYR A 70 -2.99 5.60 11.73
CA TYR A 70 -1.90 6.48 12.16
C TYR A 70 -2.43 7.82 12.65
N SER A 71 -1.75 8.39 13.65
CA SER A 71 -1.82 9.82 13.98
C SER A 71 -0.64 10.51 13.32
N VAL A 72 -0.93 11.48 12.48
CA VAL A 72 0.06 12.20 11.68
C VAL A 72 -0.05 13.70 11.94
N ARG A 73 1.10 14.34 12.18
CA ARG A 73 1.19 15.78 12.47
C ARG A 73 2.39 16.40 11.76
N VAL A 74 2.24 17.65 11.33
CA VAL A 74 3.37 18.49 10.90
C VAL A 74 4.02 19.07 12.15
N VAL A 75 5.34 18.98 12.22
CA VAL A 75 6.15 19.45 13.36
C VAL A 75 7.05 20.60 12.90
N GLU A 76 7.24 21.59 13.77
CA GLU A 76 8.19 22.68 13.53
C GLU A 76 9.64 22.16 13.44
N GLU A 77 10.42 22.72 12.51
CA GLU A 77 11.84 22.43 12.35
C GLU A 77 12.60 22.71 13.67
N GLY A 78 13.42 21.74 14.11
CA GLY A 78 14.36 21.91 15.24
C GLY A 78 13.97 21.27 16.58
N LYS A 79 12.77 20.71 16.75
CA LYS A 79 12.41 19.95 17.96
C LYS A 79 12.62 18.44 17.78
N GLY A 80 13.82 17.94 18.07
CA GLY A 80 14.13 16.51 18.19
C GLY A 80 15.05 15.95 17.09
N SER A 81 15.89 14.98 17.45
CA SER A 81 16.83 14.35 16.50
C SER A 81 16.08 13.65 15.36
N HIS A 82 16.44 13.91 14.10
CA HIS A 82 16.02 13.12 12.94
C HIS A 82 16.61 11.71 13.02
N LYS A 83 16.04 10.83 13.83
CA LYS A 83 16.30 9.40 13.71
C LYS A 83 15.37 8.88 12.62
N VAL A 84 15.92 8.73 11.41
CA VAL A 84 15.23 8.12 10.27
C VAL A 84 15.02 6.64 10.58
N GLN A 85 13.98 6.32 11.36
CA GLN A 85 13.67 4.96 11.74
C GLN A 85 12.81 4.30 10.67
N GLY A 86 13.43 3.76 9.61
CA GLY A 86 12.73 2.94 8.63
C GLY A 86 13.72 2.34 7.63
N GLY A 87 13.62 1.04 7.37
CA GLY A 87 14.58 0.32 6.51
C GLY A 87 14.71 0.88 5.09
N LEU A 88 13.63 1.51 4.56
CA LEU A 88 13.61 2.22 3.27
C LEU A 88 14.50 3.48 3.26
N CYS A 89 14.60 4.19 4.39
CA CYS A 89 15.32 5.46 4.46
C CYS A 89 16.68 5.38 5.16
N ARG A 90 17.00 4.32 5.92
CA ARG A 90 18.35 4.17 6.55
C ARG A 90 19.48 4.18 5.52
N ASN A 91 19.27 3.52 4.38
CA ASN A 91 20.25 3.54 3.28
C ASN A 91 20.38 4.92 2.63
N LEU A 92 19.26 5.64 2.46
CA LEU A 92 19.24 6.98 1.86
C LEU A 92 19.80 8.05 2.81
N SER A 93 19.77 7.80 4.12
CA SER A 93 20.37 8.65 5.15
C SER A 93 21.85 8.35 5.43
N GLY A 94 22.47 7.43 4.67
CA GLY A 94 23.90 7.10 4.79
C GLY A 94 24.25 6.19 5.97
N GLU A 95 23.27 5.54 6.62
CA GLU A 95 23.56 4.53 7.63
C GLU A 95 23.93 3.19 6.97
N GLU A 96 24.98 2.52 7.46
CA GLU A 96 25.38 1.20 6.97
C GLU A 96 24.28 0.16 7.23
N VAL A 97 23.68 -0.37 6.16
CA VAL A 97 22.79 -1.52 6.26
C VAL A 97 23.59 -2.81 6.11
N ARG A 98 23.57 -3.63 7.18
CA ARG A 98 24.16 -4.97 7.17
C ARG A 98 23.13 -6.02 6.77
N GLY A 99 23.32 -6.58 5.57
CA GLY A 99 22.52 -7.68 5.01
C GLY A 99 21.27 -7.23 4.23
N TYR A 100 20.64 -8.18 3.55
CA TYR A 100 19.44 -7.99 2.73
C TYR A 100 18.31 -8.90 3.20
N GLY A 101 17.05 -8.54 2.92
CA GLY A 101 15.88 -9.34 3.24
C GLY A 101 14.60 -8.51 3.39
N TYR A 102 13.56 -9.12 3.95
CA TYR A 102 12.31 -8.41 4.24
C TYR A 102 12.59 -7.19 5.13
N GLN A 103 12.27 -5.99 4.64
CA GLN A 103 12.55 -4.68 5.28
C GLN A 103 14.02 -4.26 5.37
N LYS A 104 14.95 -4.99 4.74
CA LYS A 104 16.37 -4.61 4.60
C LYS A 104 16.76 -4.54 3.13
N MET A 105 16.90 -3.33 2.63
CA MET A 105 17.20 -3.07 1.23
C MET A 105 18.67 -2.77 1.03
N LEU A 106 19.20 -3.01 -0.17
CA LEU A 106 20.53 -2.58 -0.58
C LEU A 106 20.39 -1.55 -1.70
N LEU A 107 21.24 -0.52 -1.68
CA LEU A 107 21.35 0.45 -2.77
C LEU A 107 22.35 -0.08 -3.82
N GLY A 108 21.82 -0.67 -4.88
CA GLY A 108 22.65 -1.09 -6.02
C GLY A 108 23.02 0.10 -6.90
N ARG A 109 24.30 0.24 -7.25
CA ARG A 109 24.72 1.19 -8.27
C ARG A 109 24.32 0.64 -9.64
N VAL A 110 23.57 1.41 -10.43
CA VAL A 110 23.29 1.03 -11.82
C VAL A 110 24.57 1.20 -12.65
N VAL A 111 25.09 0.09 -13.18
CA VAL A 111 26.29 0.07 -14.03
C VAL A 111 25.90 0.14 -15.50
N THR A 112 24.90 -0.65 -15.88
CA THR A 112 24.39 -0.73 -17.24
C THR A 112 22.91 -0.42 -17.24
N ASN A 113 22.46 0.37 -18.23
CA ASN A 113 21.05 0.62 -18.52
C ASN A 113 20.91 0.77 -20.04
N LYS A 114 20.73 -0.34 -20.73
CA LYS A 114 20.76 -0.42 -22.20
C LYS A 114 19.40 -0.84 -22.74
N ARG A 115 18.85 -0.07 -23.66
CA ARG A 115 17.65 -0.48 -24.41
C ARG A 115 17.98 -1.67 -25.32
N LEU A 116 17.17 -2.73 -25.20
CA LEU A 116 17.25 -3.93 -26.01
C LEU A 116 16.36 -3.83 -27.26
N THR A 117 15.23 -3.13 -27.17
CA THR A 117 14.36 -2.92 -28.32
C THR A 117 14.90 -1.85 -29.27
N HIS A 118 14.60 -1.98 -30.56
CA HIS A 118 14.91 -0.94 -31.54
C HIS A 118 14.18 0.37 -31.22
N ARG A 119 14.75 1.53 -31.57
CA ARG A 119 14.19 2.86 -31.24
C ARG A 119 12.79 3.10 -31.81
N SER A 120 12.47 2.48 -32.93
CA SER A 120 11.15 2.57 -33.57
C SER A 120 10.07 1.72 -32.89
N ASN A 121 10.43 0.85 -31.95
CA ASN A 121 9.45 0.06 -31.21
C ASN A 121 8.75 0.96 -30.18
N THR A 122 7.44 0.78 -30.03
CA THR A 122 6.62 1.46 -29.02
C THR A 122 6.95 1.01 -27.60
N GLN A 123 7.43 -0.22 -27.43
CA GLN A 123 7.86 -0.76 -26.14
C GLN A 123 9.37 -0.53 -25.92
N ASP A 124 9.72 0.03 -24.76
CA ASP A 124 11.11 0.21 -24.28
C ASP A 124 11.45 -0.92 -23.30
N VAL A 125 12.14 -1.94 -23.79
CA VAL A 125 12.66 -3.04 -22.96
C VAL A 125 14.14 -2.78 -22.71
N ARG A 126 14.58 -2.87 -21.45
CA ARG A 126 15.93 -2.52 -21.05
C ARG A 126 16.63 -3.64 -20.27
N HIS A 127 17.92 -3.76 -20.52
CA HIS A 127 18.87 -4.53 -19.73
C HIS A 127 19.51 -3.60 -18.69
N VAL A 128 19.41 -3.98 -17.41
CA VAL A 128 19.91 -3.20 -16.29
C VAL A 128 20.81 -4.06 -15.42
N GLU A 129 22.00 -3.56 -15.10
CA GLU A 129 22.96 -4.24 -14.22
C GLU A 129 23.18 -3.41 -12.96
N PHE A 130 23.17 -4.09 -11.81
CA PHE A 130 23.38 -3.48 -10.51
C PHE A 130 24.67 -4.00 -9.88
N ASP A 131 25.50 -3.07 -9.41
CA ASP A 131 26.72 -3.36 -8.65
C ASP A 131 26.52 -3.08 -7.15
N PHE A 132 26.84 -4.09 -6.35
CA PHE A 132 26.77 -4.06 -4.89
C PHE A 132 28.16 -4.23 -4.24
N SER A 133 29.25 -4.23 -5.01
CA SER A 133 30.61 -4.48 -4.53
C SER A 133 31.06 -3.55 -3.39
N HIS A 134 30.54 -2.32 -3.34
CA HIS A 134 30.85 -1.35 -2.28
C HIS A 134 30.41 -1.81 -0.87
N TYR A 135 29.43 -2.71 -0.76
CA TYR A 135 29.03 -3.32 0.52
C TYR A 135 29.96 -4.47 0.96
N ALA A 136 30.80 -4.99 0.07
CA ALA A 136 31.75 -6.05 0.41
C ALA A 136 33.03 -5.48 1.06
N LYS A 137 33.42 -4.24 0.73
CA LYS A 137 34.64 -3.59 1.21
C LYS A 137 34.69 -3.50 2.75
N GLY A 138 35.70 -4.12 3.35
CA GLY A 138 35.90 -4.17 4.81
C GLY A 138 35.00 -5.16 5.54
N SER A 139 34.28 -6.04 4.81
CA SER A 139 33.43 -7.07 5.42
C SER A 139 34.18 -8.38 5.64
N ARG A 140 33.81 -9.14 6.68
CA ARG A 140 34.31 -10.52 6.91
C ARG A 140 34.10 -11.45 5.72
N LYS A 141 33.16 -11.12 4.81
CA LYS A 141 32.91 -11.88 3.59
C LYS A 141 33.95 -11.62 2.51
N GLU A 142 34.44 -10.38 2.38
CA GLU A 142 35.55 -10.04 1.47
C GLU A 142 36.84 -10.74 1.89
N GLU A 143 37.17 -10.75 3.19
CA GLU A 143 38.33 -11.47 3.73
C GLU A 143 38.29 -12.98 3.46
N LYS A 144 37.09 -13.55 3.28
CA LYS A 144 36.87 -14.97 2.97
C LYS A 144 36.60 -15.27 1.49
N GLY A 145 36.56 -14.25 0.63
CA GLY A 145 36.22 -14.40 -0.79
C GLY A 145 34.77 -14.85 -1.05
N GLU A 146 33.86 -14.61 -0.10
CA GLU A 146 32.45 -15.01 -0.22
C GLU A 146 31.62 -13.97 -1.00
N LYS A 147 30.63 -14.43 -1.78
CA LYS A 147 29.68 -13.54 -2.45
C LYS A 147 28.87 -12.74 -1.41
N LEU A 148 28.76 -11.43 -1.64
CA LEU A 148 27.97 -10.53 -0.78
C LEU A 148 26.48 -10.93 -0.77
N ILE A 149 25.93 -11.04 -1.97
CA ILE A 149 24.56 -11.46 -2.26
C ILE A 149 24.66 -12.85 -2.88
N ASP A 150 24.01 -13.81 -2.23
CA ASP A 150 23.88 -15.16 -2.74
C ASP A 150 22.54 -15.29 -3.47
N PHE A 151 22.58 -15.71 -4.73
CA PHE A 151 21.41 -15.93 -5.58
C PHE A 151 21.72 -17.03 -6.61
N ASN A 152 20.68 -17.75 -7.02
CA ASN A 152 20.71 -18.78 -8.03
C ASN A 152 19.92 -18.36 -9.28
N PRO A 153 20.21 -18.96 -10.45
CA PRO A 153 19.36 -18.79 -11.63
C PRO A 153 17.90 -19.17 -11.32
N GLY A 154 16.98 -18.24 -11.61
CA GLY A 154 15.56 -18.38 -11.28
C GLY A 154 15.12 -17.58 -10.05
N ASP A 155 16.05 -17.04 -9.27
CA ASP A 155 15.72 -16.12 -8.18
C ASP A 155 15.19 -14.78 -8.69
N VAL A 156 14.51 -14.07 -7.79
CA VAL A 156 13.81 -12.81 -8.08
C VAL A 156 14.47 -11.66 -7.33
N LEU A 157 14.67 -10.55 -8.04
CA LEU A 157 15.08 -9.27 -7.50
C LEU A 157 13.87 -8.37 -7.26
N ASP A 158 13.70 -7.93 -6.01
CA ASP A 158 12.72 -6.90 -5.64
C ASP A 158 13.33 -5.50 -5.78
N VAL A 159 12.80 -4.71 -6.71
CA VAL A 159 13.19 -3.32 -6.92
C VAL A 159 12.14 -2.40 -6.33
N TYR A 160 12.53 -1.57 -5.37
CA TYR A 160 11.67 -0.55 -4.79
C TYR A 160 11.77 0.74 -5.61
N PRO A 161 10.69 1.19 -6.26
CA PRO A 161 10.71 2.42 -7.02
C PRO A 161 10.45 3.63 -6.13
N GLN A 162 10.58 4.81 -6.74
CA GLN A 162 10.25 6.08 -6.13
C GLN A 162 9.31 6.85 -7.06
N ASN A 163 8.37 7.59 -6.49
CA ASN A 163 7.57 8.51 -7.28
C ASN A 163 8.44 9.68 -7.78
N HIS A 164 8.05 10.24 -8.93
CA HIS A 164 8.74 11.39 -9.52
C HIS A 164 8.67 12.61 -8.61
N LYS A 165 9.82 13.24 -8.37
CA LYS A 165 9.97 14.37 -7.44
C LYS A 165 9.01 15.52 -7.78
N SER A 166 8.94 15.94 -9.04
CA SER A 166 8.10 17.05 -9.48
C SER A 166 6.61 16.79 -9.25
N GLU A 167 6.16 15.54 -9.44
CA GLU A 167 4.77 15.17 -9.23
C GLU A 167 4.43 15.13 -7.73
N CYS A 168 5.36 14.66 -6.89
CA CYS A 168 5.19 14.73 -5.44
C CYS A 168 5.15 16.17 -4.92
N GLU A 169 5.94 17.09 -5.49
CA GLU A 169 5.90 18.51 -5.10
C GLU A 169 4.54 19.15 -5.44
N LYS A 170 3.98 18.85 -6.63
CA LYS A 170 2.62 19.27 -7.00
C LYS A 170 1.57 18.68 -6.06
N ALA A 171 1.69 17.38 -5.75
CA ALA A 171 0.79 16.70 -4.83
C ALA A 171 0.80 17.32 -3.43
N LEU A 172 1.98 17.67 -2.91
CA LEU A 172 2.11 18.36 -1.63
C LEU A 172 1.45 19.73 -1.63
N ALA A 173 1.65 20.50 -2.70
CA ALA A 173 1.00 21.80 -2.84
C ALA A 173 -0.54 21.68 -2.81
N GLN A 174 -1.10 20.65 -3.46
CA GLN A 174 -2.54 20.36 -3.40
C GLN A 174 -3.02 19.98 -1.99
N LEU A 175 -2.18 19.29 -1.21
CA LEU A 175 -2.45 18.94 0.18
C LEU A 175 -2.17 20.09 1.17
N GLY A 176 -1.67 21.23 0.70
CA GLY A 176 -1.31 22.37 1.54
C GLY A 176 -0.07 22.13 2.41
N LEU A 177 0.87 21.30 1.94
CA LEU A 177 2.11 20.95 2.63
C LEU A 177 3.33 21.47 1.86
N HIS A 178 4.38 21.84 2.58
CA HIS A 178 5.66 22.21 2.00
C HIS A 178 6.59 20.98 1.90
N PRO A 179 7.42 20.83 0.85
CA PRO A 179 8.34 19.69 0.69
C PRO A 179 9.26 19.39 1.88
N ASN A 180 9.65 20.42 2.61
CA ASN A 180 10.53 20.32 3.78
C ASN A 180 9.77 20.15 5.10
N ASP A 181 8.43 20.14 5.10
CA ASP A 181 7.66 19.92 6.32
C ASP A 181 8.06 18.60 6.97
N ASP A 182 8.26 18.64 8.29
CA ASP A 182 8.63 17.48 9.07
C ASP A 182 7.39 16.78 9.58
N ILE A 183 7.18 15.53 9.17
CA ILE A 183 5.97 14.77 9.43
C ILE A 183 6.27 13.73 10.51
N GLU A 184 5.60 13.86 11.66
CA GLU A 184 5.60 12.84 12.72
C GLU A 184 4.44 11.86 12.48
N ILE A 185 4.75 10.56 12.50
CA ILE A 185 3.80 9.47 12.26
C ILE A 185 3.86 8.49 13.43
N LYS A 186 2.74 8.33 14.13
CA LYS A 186 2.59 7.38 15.25
C LYS A 186 1.41 6.46 15.02
N LEU A 187 1.43 5.26 15.59
CA LEU A 187 0.23 4.43 15.63
C LEU A 187 -0.85 5.12 16.46
N ASN A 188 -2.08 5.12 15.95
CA ASN A 188 -3.20 5.69 16.66
C ASN A 188 -3.68 4.70 17.74
N PRO A 189 -3.65 5.05 19.04
CA PRO A 189 -4.10 4.16 20.11
C PRO A 189 -5.59 3.82 20.04
N LYS A 190 -6.39 4.62 19.33
CA LYS A 190 -7.81 4.35 19.08
C LYS A 190 -8.04 3.39 17.91
N ALA A 191 -7.02 3.11 17.08
CA ALA A 191 -7.14 2.16 15.99
C ALA A 191 -7.26 0.73 16.53
N PRO A 192 -8.16 -0.10 15.98
CA PRO A 192 -8.25 -1.50 16.36
C PRO A 192 -6.93 -2.23 16.17
N LYS A 193 -6.57 -3.10 17.13
CA LYS A 193 -5.29 -3.82 17.12
C LYS A 193 -5.07 -4.65 15.86
N PHE A 194 -6.11 -5.20 15.25
CA PHE A 194 -5.98 -5.94 14.00
C PHE A 194 -5.54 -5.07 12.82
N LEU A 195 -5.84 -3.76 12.85
CA LEU A 195 -5.32 -2.81 11.88
C LEU A 195 -3.87 -2.45 12.15
N THR A 196 -3.37 -2.54 13.39
CA THR A 196 -2.02 -2.10 13.76
C THR A 196 -1.01 -3.25 13.88
N ALA A 197 -1.46 -4.49 14.10
CA ALA A 197 -0.63 -5.63 14.48
C ALA A 197 0.44 -6.02 13.44
N ASN A 198 0.22 -5.71 12.16
CA ASN A 198 1.11 -6.09 11.05
C ASN A 198 1.40 -4.91 10.11
N GLN A 199 1.29 -3.67 10.59
CA GLN A 199 1.50 -2.53 9.72
C GLN A 199 2.97 -2.38 9.35
N PRO A 200 3.29 -2.13 8.06
CA PRO A 200 4.64 -1.82 7.65
C PRO A 200 5.13 -0.59 8.41
N ILE A 201 6.39 -0.65 8.84
CA ILE A 201 7.05 0.39 9.62
C ILE A 201 7.19 1.62 8.73
N LEU A 202 6.25 2.57 8.87
CA LEU A 202 6.49 3.94 8.46
C LEU A 202 7.54 4.54 9.39
N PRO A 203 8.38 5.46 8.89
CA PRO A 203 9.26 6.21 9.75
C PRO A 203 8.45 7.03 10.74
N GLU A 204 8.88 7.03 12.01
CA GLU A 204 8.26 7.88 13.04
C GLU A 204 8.34 9.36 12.68
N ARG A 205 9.36 9.74 11.91
CA ARG A 205 9.61 11.10 11.47
C ARG A 205 10.23 11.12 10.07
N VAL A 206 9.65 11.90 9.16
CA VAL A 206 10.06 11.96 7.75
C VAL A 206 9.68 13.28 7.11
N ARG A 207 10.47 13.76 6.14
CA ARG A 207 10.08 14.94 5.35
C ARG A 207 8.85 14.62 4.50
N ALA A 208 7.96 15.57 4.33
CA ALA A 208 6.73 15.41 3.54
C ALA A 208 7.02 14.92 2.11
N LEU A 209 8.08 15.45 1.48
CA LEU A 209 8.50 14.99 0.16
C LEU A 209 8.92 13.51 0.15
N ASP A 210 9.68 13.07 1.15
CA ASP A 210 10.16 11.69 1.21
C ASP A 210 9.02 10.71 1.55
N LEU A 211 8.02 11.15 2.33
CA LEU A 211 6.79 10.39 2.57
C LEU A 211 6.06 10.05 1.26
N LEU A 212 5.82 11.04 0.40
CA LEU A 212 5.14 10.80 -0.88
C LEU A 212 6.02 10.08 -1.89
N ARG A 213 7.34 10.33 -1.88
CA ARG A 213 8.26 9.74 -2.87
C ARG A 213 8.54 8.27 -2.63
N LEU A 214 8.68 7.87 -1.36
CA LEU A 214 9.27 6.58 -0.99
C LEU A 214 8.25 5.62 -0.35
N TYR A 215 7.18 6.13 0.24
CA TYR A 215 6.29 5.32 1.06
C TYR A 215 4.87 5.19 0.53
N LEU A 216 4.28 6.26 0.00
CA LEU A 216 2.86 6.28 -0.39
C LEU A 216 2.66 6.06 -1.88
N ASP A 217 1.78 5.12 -2.23
CA ASP A 217 1.29 4.94 -3.60
C ASP A 217 0.18 5.94 -3.93
N ILE A 218 0.49 7.23 -3.80
CA ILE A 218 -0.48 8.34 -3.95
C ILE A 218 -0.98 8.50 -5.39
N PHE A 219 -0.23 8.00 -6.37
CA PHE A 219 -0.62 7.96 -7.78
C PHE A 219 -1.32 6.65 -8.16
N GLY A 220 -1.56 5.76 -7.18
CA GLY A 220 -2.36 4.56 -7.37
C GLY A 220 -3.85 4.87 -7.44
N THR A 221 -4.63 3.87 -7.87
CA THR A 221 -6.09 3.98 -7.98
C THR A 221 -6.76 3.65 -6.63
N PRO A 222 -7.57 4.56 -6.04
CA PRO A 222 -8.23 4.33 -4.77
C PRO A 222 -9.17 3.11 -4.78
N ARG A 223 -9.24 2.39 -3.66
CA ARG A 223 -10.23 1.30 -3.46
C ARG A 223 -11.57 1.85 -2.97
N ARG A 224 -12.65 1.06 -3.10
CA ARG A 224 -14.01 1.42 -2.67
C ARG A 224 -14.07 2.03 -1.26
N TYR A 225 -13.33 1.48 -0.30
CA TYR A 225 -13.27 2.00 1.07
C TYR A 225 -12.81 3.47 1.16
N PHE A 226 -11.93 3.92 0.26
CA PHE A 226 -11.52 5.33 0.23
C PHE A 226 -12.70 6.27 -0.04
N PHE A 227 -13.58 5.90 -0.98
CA PHE A 227 -14.79 6.65 -1.31
C PHE A 227 -15.80 6.65 -0.16
N GLU A 228 -15.88 5.55 0.60
CA GLU A 228 -16.71 5.45 1.80
C GLU A 228 -16.27 6.44 2.89
N VAL A 229 -14.96 6.54 3.14
CA VAL A 229 -14.44 7.55 4.06
C VAL A 229 -14.65 8.95 3.50
N LEU A 230 -14.45 9.15 2.19
CA LEU A 230 -14.60 10.47 1.56
C LEU A 230 -16.05 10.98 1.62
N ALA A 231 -17.04 10.11 1.44
CA ALA A 231 -18.47 10.44 1.53
C ALA A 231 -18.84 11.08 2.87
N ASN A 232 -18.25 10.58 3.97
CA ASN A 232 -18.47 11.09 5.32
C ASN A 232 -17.86 12.48 5.58
N HIS A 233 -16.95 12.91 4.70
CA HIS A 233 -16.26 14.19 4.80
C HIS A 233 -16.75 15.23 3.77
N ALA A 234 -17.62 14.83 2.85
CA ALA A 234 -18.18 15.72 1.84
C ALA A 234 -19.20 16.69 2.45
N THR A 235 -18.95 17.99 2.29
CA THR A 235 -19.88 19.05 2.73
C THR A 235 -20.91 19.45 1.66
N ASP A 236 -20.57 19.29 0.38
CA ASP A 236 -21.52 19.50 -0.73
C ASP A 236 -22.47 18.29 -0.86
N PRO A 237 -23.81 18.50 -0.85
CA PRO A 237 -24.78 17.42 -1.01
C PRO A 237 -24.62 16.60 -2.29
N LEU A 238 -24.21 17.22 -3.41
CA LEU A 238 -24.04 16.50 -4.68
C LEU A 238 -22.82 15.58 -4.64
N HIS A 239 -21.68 16.08 -4.16
CA HIS A 239 -20.51 15.25 -3.92
C HIS A 239 -20.82 14.10 -2.97
N LYS A 240 -21.51 14.37 -1.85
CA LYS A 240 -21.88 13.33 -0.88
C LYS A 240 -22.75 12.25 -1.51
N ALA A 241 -23.82 12.62 -2.19
CA ALA A 241 -24.72 11.67 -2.84
C ALA A 241 -24.00 10.79 -3.88
N LYS A 242 -23.09 11.38 -4.67
CA LYS A 242 -22.31 10.64 -5.67
C LYS A 242 -21.31 9.68 -5.03
N LEU A 243 -20.67 10.08 -3.93
CA LEU A 243 -19.75 9.20 -3.19
C LEU A 243 -20.50 8.07 -2.49
N GLU A 244 -21.68 8.33 -1.94
CA GLU A 244 -22.55 7.30 -1.37
C GLU A 244 -23.01 6.31 -2.45
N GLU A 245 -23.36 6.78 -3.65
CA GLU A 245 -23.66 5.92 -4.81
C GLU A 245 -22.48 5.00 -5.13
N PHE A 246 -21.27 5.52 -5.28
CA PHE A 246 -20.08 4.69 -5.55
C PHE A 246 -19.83 3.59 -4.51
N THR A 247 -20.28 3.80 -3.27
CA THR A 247 -20.09 2.87 -2.17
C THR A 247 -21.22 1.86 -2.03
N SER A 248 -22.34 2.03 -2.75
CA SER A 248 -23.44 1.09 -2.72
C SER A 248 -23.17 -0.15 -3.58
N PRO A 249 -23.79 -1.31 -3.29
CA PRO A 249 -23.71 -2.48 -4.15
C PRO A 249 -24.17 -2.19 -5.60
N GLU A 250 -25.16 -1.33 -5.77
CA GLU A 250 -25.73 -0.96 -7.06
C GLU A 250 -24.80 -0.03 -7.87
N GLY A 251 -23.99 0.79 -7.17
CA GLY A 251 -23.08 1.75 -7.79
C GLY A 251 -21.70 1.22 -8.15
N GLN A 252 -21.43 -0.09 -7.97
CA GLN A 252 -20.12 -0.68 -8.29
C GLN A 252 -19.70 -0.45 -9.75
N LEU A 253 -20.64 -0.60 -10.70
CA LEU A 253 -20.36 -0.38 -12.13
C LEU A 253 -19.99 1.07 -12.43
N GLU A 254 -20.65 2.00 -11.74
CA GLU A 254 -20.42 3.43 -11.90
C GLU A 254 -19.08 3.84 -11.29
N LEU A 255 -18.74 3.29 -10.11
CA LEU A 255 -17.40 3.41 -9.54
C LEU A 255 -16.34 2.80 -10.45
N TYR A 256 -16.59 1.64 -11.07
CA TYR A 256 -15.64 1.03 -12.01
C TYR A 256 -15.37 1.95 -13.21
N ARG A 257 -16.42 2.52 -13.82
CA ARG A 257 -16.32 3.43 -14.96
C ARG A 257 -15.57 4.71 -14.60
N TYR A 258 -15.91 5.32 -13.47
CA TYR A 258 -15.25 6.53 -13.02
C TYR A 258 -13.81 6.25 -12.57
N ASN A 259 -13.54 5.23 -11.77
CA ASN A 259 -12.25 5.08 -11.11
C ASN A 259 -11.37 4.01 -11.75
N ASN A 260 -11.81 2.76 -11.75
CA ASN A 260 -10.96 1.60 -12.05
C ASN A 260 -10.56 1.50 -13.53
N ARG A 261 -11.47 1.87 -14.43
CA ARG A 261 -11.25 1.88 -15.88
C ARG A 261 -10.31 3.02 -16.30
N GLU A 262 -10.57 4.22 -15.79
CA GLU A 262 -9.82 5.44 -16.12
C GLU A 262 -8.51 5.57 -15.32
N LYS A 263 -8.28 4.69 -14.33
CA LYS A 263 -7.11 4.70 -13.45
C LYS A 263 -6.92 6.02 -12.69
N ARG A 264 -8.03 6.65 -12.30
CA ARG A 264 -8.00 7.90 -11.52
C ARG A 264 -7.19 7.71 -10.24
N THR A 265 -6.33 8.67 -9.97
CA THR A 265 -5.43 8.70 -8.81
C THR A 265 -6.12 9.26 -7.57
N TYR A 266 -5.53 9.06 -6.38
CA TYR A 266 -6.04 9.67 -5.15
C TYR A 266 -6.16 11.20 -5.27
N LEU A 267 -5.20 11.86 -5.93
CA LEU A 267 -5.16 13.32 -6.07
C LEU A 267 -6.26 13.84 -7.00
N GLU A 268 -6.52 13.13 -8.10
CA GLU A 268 -7.62 13.47 -9.02
C GLU A 268 -8.96 13.32 -8.32
N VAL A 269 -9.18 12.22 -7.58
CA VAL A 269 -10.41 12.02 -6.80
C VAL A 269 -10.60 13.12 -5.74
N LEU A 270 -9.54 13.52 -5.03
CA LEU A 270 -9.60 14.64 -4.08
C LEU A 270 -9.87 15.99 -4.75
N THR A 271 -9.53 16.14 -6.04
CA THR A 271 -9.83 17.34 -6.83
C THR A 271 -11.28 17.33 -7.28
N ASP A 272 -11.75 16.21 -7.86
CA ASP A 272 -13.12 16.03 -8.35
C ASP A 272 -14.13 16.18 -7.20
N PHE A 273 -13.78 15.73 -5.99
CA PHE A 273 -14.61 15.86 -4.78
C PHE A 273 -14.04 16.86 -3.79
N ALA A 274 -13.71 18.08 -4.24
CA ALA A 274 -13.01 19.09 -3.44
C ALA A 274 -13.69 19.49 -2.12
N SER A 275 -15.00 19.29 -1.98
CA SER A 275 -15.76 19.53 -0.74
C SER A 275 -15.43 18.52 0.37
N ALA A 276 -14.86 17.37 0.02
CA ALA A 276 -14.53 16.31 0.96
C ALA A 276 -13.07 16.44 1.41
N LYS A 277 -12.87 16.95 2.63
CA LYS A 277 -11.52 17.20 3.18
C LYS A 277 -11.12 16.09 4.15
N LEU A 278 -10.14 15.28 3.72
CA LEU A 278 -9.50 14.28 4.57
C LEU A 278 -8.31 14.88 5.33
N SER A 279 -8.13 14.47 6.58
CA SER A 279 -6.92 14.79 7.34
C SER A 279 -5.72 13.99 6.82
N LEU A 280 -4.51 14.49 7.07
CA LEU A 280 -3.27 13.77 6.73
C LEU A 280 -3.20 12.38 7.40
N SER A 281 -3.73 12.26 8.62
CA SER A 281 -3.85 10.98 9.33
C SER A 281 -4.71 9.97 8.56
N GLN A 282 -5.83 10.41 7.98
CA GLN A 282 -6.68 9.56 7.14
C GLN A 282 -5.99 9.19 5.83
N LEU A 283 -5.39 10.15 5.14
CA LEU A 283 -4.69 9.91 3.87
C LEU A 283 -3.57 8.87 4.04
N VAL A 284 -2.70 9.04 5.03
CA VAL A 284 -1.58 8.11 5.30
C VAL A 284 -2.06 6.70 5.70
N SER A 285 -3.26 6.61 6.28
CA SER A 285 -3.89 5.34 6.66
C SER A 285 -4.62 4.66 5.50
N LEU A 286 -5.16 5.43 4.55
CA LEU A 286 -5.97 4.92 3.42
C LEU A 286 -5.13 4.63 2.18
N ILE A 287 -4.07 5.42 1.94
CA ILE A 287 -3.20 5.25 0.77
C ILE A 287 -2.25 4.07 1.01
N PRO A 288 -2.24 3.06 0.13
CA PRO A 288 -1.34 1.92 0.22
C PRO A 288 0.13 2.31 0.20
N ARG A 289 0.98 1.39 0.63
CA ARG A 289 2.42 1.55 0.49
C ARG A 289 2.87 1.23 -0.93
N ILE A 290 3.90 1.93 -1.38
CA ILE A 290 4.62 1.56 -2.61
C ILE A 290 5.15 0.13 -2.44
N GLN A 291 4.74 -0.77 -3.33
CA GLN A 291 5.18 -2.17 -3.32
C GLN A 291 6.50 -2.35 -4.09
N PRO A 292 7.37 -3.30 -3.73
CA PRO A 292 8.48 -3.67 -4.61
C PRO A 292 7.97 -4.25 -5.93
N ARG A 293 8.76 -4.09 -6.98
CA ARG A 293 8.51 -4.69 -8.30
C ARG A 293 9.47 -5.85 -8.49
N GLN A 294 8.92 -7.02 -8.80
CA GLN A 294 9.65 -8.26 -8.96
C GLN A 294 10.19 -8.39 -10.38
N PHE A 295 11.49 -8.68 -10.50
CA PHE A 295 12.16 -8.99 -11.76
C PHE A 295 12.94 -10.30 -11.62
N SER A 296 12.83 -11.20 -12.60
CA SER A 296 13.68 -12.40 -12.64
C SER A 296 15.13 -11.99 -12.84
N ILE A 297 16.04 -12.56 -12.05
CA ILE A 297 17.48 -12.31 -12.19
C ILE A 297 17.96 -12.98 -13.48
N ALA A 298 18.57 -12.19 -14.37
CA ALA A 298 19.01 -12.63 -15.70
C ALA A 298 20.54 -12.84 -15.80
N SER A 299 21.18 -13.25 -14.69
CA SER A 299 22.64 -13.46 -14.58
C SER A 299 22.96 -14.69 -13.73
N SER A 300 24.19 -15.20 -13.84
CA SER A 300 24.74 -16.35 -13.08
C SER A 300 26.09 -16.02 -12.45
#